data_AF-A0A7W3SWJ8-F1
#
_entry.id   AF-A0A7W3SWJ8-F1
#
_cell.length_a   1.000
_cell.length_b   1.000
_cell.length_c   1.000
_cell.angle_alpha   90.00
_cell.angle_beta   90.00
_cell.angle_gamma   90.00
#
_symmetry.space_group_name_H-M   'P 1'
#
loop_
_entity.id
_entity.type
_entity.pdbx_description
1 polymer ?
#
loop_
_entity_poly.entity_id
_entity_poly.type
_entity_poly.pdbx_seq_one_letter_code
_entity_poly.pdbx_strand_id
1 'polypeptide(L)'
;MVVDDISVKRMNILHKHPVDSTLPQFYMNLIPIFLNQNLPKSCLILSNWSLEKMLKAVYIKERGSIFPPYTLSLEILVDLTRNETGIDLDSVSLIQSVKYLANYPNQTSLQNMGFAQLQRIIRRVDELLCRLSPRVTNSLTERYSSIF
;
A
#
# COMPACT_ATOMS: atom_id res chain seq x y z
N MET A 1 44.19 4.25 11.66
CA MET A 1 43.03 4.58 10.79
C MET A 1 42.45 3.28 10.26
N VAL A 2 41.46 2.73 10.95
CA VAL A 2 40.66 1.57 10.48
C VAL A 2 39.21 1.92 10.79
N VAL A 3 38.72 2.96 10.13
CA VAL A 3 37.31 3.38 10.19
C VAL A 3 36.95 3.70 8.76
N ASP A 4 36.71 2.69 7.93
CA ASP A 4 36.10 2.92 6.61
C ASP A 4 35.41 1.67 6.05
N ASP A 5 35.91 0.47 6.31
CA ASP A 5 35.36 -0.70 5.61
C ASP A 5 34.05 -1.25 6.25
N ILE A 6 33.93 -1.19 7.58
CA ILE A 6 32.75 -1.70 8.32
C ILE A 6 31.55 -0.75 8.17
N SER A 7 31.81 0.56 8.14
CA SER A 7 30.77 1.59 7.96
C SER A 7 30.19 1.54 6.55
N VAL A 8 31.03 1.39 5.53
CA VAL A 8 30.59 1.24 4.13
C VAL A 8 29.85 -0.09 3.93
N LYS A 9 30.30 -1.19 4.54
CA LYS A 9 29.56 -2.47 4.50
C LYS A 9 28.19 -2.37 5.18
N ARG A 10 28.08 -1.72 6.34
CA ARG A 10 26.79 -1.52 7.02
C ARG A 10 25.86 -0.62 6.20
N MET A 11 26.39 0.41 5.55
CA MET A 11 25.62 1.32 4.67
C MET A 11 25.10 0.59 3.42
N ASN A 12 25.89 -0.31 2.84
CA ASN A 12 25.48 -1.18 1.74
C ASN A 12 24.51 -2.31 2.14
N ILE A 13 24.54 -2.75 3.40
CA ILE A 13 23.56 -3.72 3.94
C ILE A 13 22.21 -3.01 4.21
N LEU A 14 22.22 -1.74 4.62
CA LEU A 14 21.01 -0.92 4.77
C LEU A 14 20.33 -0.57 3.44
N HIS A 15 21.07 -0.52 2.33
CA HIS A 15 20.49 -0.48 0.98
C HIS A 15 19.80 -1.78 0.55
N LYS A 16 19.90 -2.85 1.35
CA LYS A 16 19.29 -4.17 1.13
C LYS A 16 18.20 -4.51 2.15
N HIS A 17 17.55 -3.54 2.77
CA HIS A 17 16.15 -3.77 3.09
C HIS A 17 15.35 -3.37 1.85
N PRO A 18 15.08 -4.31 0.91
CA PRO A 18 14.06 -4.04 -0.07
C PRO A 18 12.83 -3.66 0.76
N VAL A 19 12.22 -2.53 0.43
CA VAL A 19 10.84 -2.38 0.84
C VAL A 19 10.14 -3.62 0.28
N ASP A 20 9.59 -4.48 1.14
CA ASP A 20 8.99 -5.74 0.71
C ASP A 20 7.78 -5.44 -0.20
N SER A 21 8.06 -5.20 -1.48
CA SER A 21 7.09 -4.90 -2.53
C SER A 21 6.15 -6.08 -2.78
N THR A 22 6.49 -7.24 -2.20
CA THR A 22 5.71 -8.47 -2.19
C THR A 22 4.55 -8.43 -1.20
N LEU A 23 4.62 -7.64 -0.11
CA LEU A 23 3.54 -7.59 0.89
C LEU A 23 2.23 -7.00 0.34
N PRO A 24 2.23 -5.89 -0.44
CA PRO A 24 1.02 -5.43 -1.11
C PRO A 24 0.34 -6.52 -1.94
N GLN A 25 1.12 -7.27 -2.73
CA GLN A 25 0.62 -8.38 -3.55
C GLN A 25 0.04 -9.49 -2.68
N PHE A 26 0.76 -9.88 -1.63
CA PHE A 26 0.35 -10.95 -0.72
C PHE A 26 -1.03 -10.67 -0.11
N TYR A 27 -1.26 -9.46 0.42
CA TYR A 27 -2.57 -9.12 1.01
C TYR A 27 -3.69 -9.10 -0.02
N MET A 28 -3.44 -8.58 -1.23
CA MET A 28 -4.44 -8.54 -2.31
C MET A 28 -4.78 -9.94 -2.81
N ASN A 29 -3.82 -10.85 -2.91
CA ASN A 29 -4.04 -12.24 -3.30
C ASN A 29 -4.95 -13.02 -2.32
N LEU A 30 -5.07 -12.56 -1.07
CA LEU A 30 -5.98 -13.16 -0.09
C LEU A 30 -7.44 -12.69 -0.27
N ILE A 31 -7.66 -11.52 -0.88
CA ILE A 31 -9.00 -10.91 -0.99
C ILE A 31 -10.02 -11.82 -1.71
N PRO A 32 -9.70 -12.49 -2.83
CA PRO A 32 -10.67 -13.36 -3.51
C PRO A 32 -11.28 -14.44 -2.61
N ILE A 33 -10.51 -14.96 -1.64
CA ILE A 33 -10.98 -15.96 -0.66
C ILE A 33 -12.11 -15.38 0.20
N PHE A 34 -11.90 -14.18 0.74
CA PHE A 34 -12.87 -13.49 1.60
C PHE A 34 -14.04 -12.91 0.81
N LEU A 35 -13.80 -12.51 -0.44
CA LEU A 35 -14.84 -12.01 -1.34
C LEU A 35 -15.86 -13.13 -1.65
N ASN A 36 -15.38 -14.35 -1.93
CA ASN A 36 -16.22 -15.53 -2.15
C ASN A 36 -17.01 -15.95 -0.91
N GLN A 37 -16.50 -15.66 0.29
CA GLN A 37 -17.17 -15.92 1.57
C GLN A 37 -18.10 -14.78 2.01
N ASN A 38 -18.25 -13.74 1.19
CA ASN A 38 -19.01 -12.53 1.52
C ASN A 38 -18.56 -11.88 2.84
N LEU A 39 -17.24 -11.76 3.03
CA LEU A 39 -16.63 -11.15 4.23
C LEU A 39 -16.06 -9.76 3.89
N PRO A 40 -16.91 -8.72 3.78
CA PRO A 40 -16.50 -7.37 3.35
C PRO A 40 -15.44 -6.75 4.26
N LYS A 41 -15.55 -6.97 5.57
CA LYS A 41 -14.61 -6.41 6.54
C LYS A 41 -13.19 -6.89 6.29
N SER A 42 -13.00 -8.19 6.07
CA SER A 42 -11.69 -8.78 5.81
C SER A 42 -11.08 -8.23 4.52
N CYS A 43 -11.89 -8.11 3.46
CA CYS A 43 -11.46 -7.52 2.19
C CYS A 43 -10.97 -6.08 2.36
N LEU A 44 -11.68 -5.26 3.14
CA LEU A 44 -11.32 -3.87 3.42
C LEU A 44 -10.05 -3.75 4.27
N ILE A 45 -9.88 -4.62 5.28
CA ILE A 45 -8.67 -4.66 6.11
C ILE A 45 -7.44 -4.99 5.26
N LEU A 46 -7.53 -6.03 4.43
CA LEU A 46 -6.44 -6.44 3.54
C LEU A 46 -6.12 -5.36 2.50
N SER A 47 -7.13 -4.71 1.94
CA SER A 47 -6.98 -3.57 1.03
C SER A 47 -6.22 -2.42 1.72
N ASN A 48 -6.60 -2.07 2.96
CA ASN A 48 -5.93 -1.02 3.72
C ASN A 48 -4.46 -1.38 4.01
N TRP A 49 -4.17 -2.61 4.43
CA TRP A 49 -2.78 -3.04 4.67
C TRP A 49 -1.94 -3.03 3.40
N SER A 50 -2.50 -3.46 2.27
CA SER A 50 -1.82 -3.42 0.99
C SER A 50 -1.45 -1.99 0.58
N LEU A 51 -2.43 -1.07 0.65
CA LEU A 51 -2.19 0.35 0.41
C LEU A 51 -1.14 0.92 1.36
N GLU A 52 -1.22 0.64 2.65
CA GLU A 52 -0.28 1.18 3.64
C GLU A 52 1.16 0.74 3.33
N LYS A 53 1.37 -0.53 2.95
CA LYS A 53 2.69 -1.02 2.57
C LYS A 53 3.21 -0.38 1.30
N MET A 54 2.37 -0.28 0.26
CA MET A 54 2.76 0.37 -1.00
C MET A 54 3.09 1.85 -0.80
N LEU A 55 2.27 2.58 -0.04
CA LEU A 55 2.46 4.01 0.23
C LEU A 55 3.71 4.28 1.07
N LYS A 56 4.02 3.41 2.05
CA LYS A 56 5.29 3.47 2.79
C LYS A 56 6.48 3.23 1.86
N ALA A 57 6.35 2.34 0.89
CA ALA A 57 7.36 2.08 -0.12
C ALA A 57 7.60 3.28 -1.04
N VAL A 58 6.52 3.88 -1.55
CA VAL A 58 6.57 5.13 -2.33
C VAL A 58 7.22 6.23 -1.51
N TYR A 59 6.83 6.41 -0.24
CA TYR A 59 7.42 7.43 0.63
C TYR A 59 8.94 7.27 0.78
N ILE A 60 9.42 6.06 1.10
CA ILE A 60 10.86 5.76 1.24
C ILE A 60 11.59 6.12 -0.05
N LYS A 61 11.04 5.69 -1.20
CA LYS A 61 11.66 5.91 -2.50
C LYS A 61 11.72 7.37 -2.90
N GLU A 62 10.61 8.10 -2.78
CA GLU A 62 10.48 9.51 -3.21
C GLU A 62 11.23 10.46 -2.27
N ARG A 63 11.34 10.12 -0.97
CA ARG A 63 12.04 10.95 0.02
C ARG A 63 13.49 10.57 0.25
N GLY A 64 13.97 9.49 -0.36
CA GLY A 64 15.28 8.90 -0.06
C GLY A 64 15.43 8.49 1.41
N SER A 65 14.31 8.28 2.12
CA SER A 65 14.32 7.92 3.54
C SER A 65 14.53 6.42 3.71
N ILE A 66 15.33 6.02 4.68
CA ILE A 66 15.51 4.60 5.03
C ILE A 66 14.29 4.07 5.80
N PHE A 67 13.63 4.95 6.57
CA PHE A 67 12.50 4.58 7.42
C PHE A 67 11.22 5.26 6.96
N PRO A 68 10.11 4.52 6.81
CA PRO A 68 8.81 5.13 6.60
C PRO A 68 8.30 5.74 7.92
N PRO A 69 7.36 6.68 7.87
CA PRO A 69 6.69 7.16 9.06
C PRO A 69 5.94 6.00 9.75
N TYR A 70 5.79 6.09 11.08
CA TYR A 70 5.03 5.10 11.84
C TYR A 70 3.59 4.96 11.30
N THR A 71 2.93 6.11 11.10
CA THR A 71 1.61 6.23 10.48
C THR A 71 1.68 7.11 9.23
N LEU A 72 0.93 6.75 8.20
CA LEU A 72 0.68 7.64 7.05
C LEU A 72 -0.46 8.59 7.42
N SER A 73 -0.11 9.81 7.81
CA SER A 73 -1.07 10.89 8.07
C SER A 73 -1.67 11.43 6.77
N LEU A 74 -2.79 12.14 6.86
CA LEU A 74 -3.38 12.81 5.71
C LEU A 74 -2.42 13.86 5.13
N GLU A 75 -1.70 14.58 5.98
CA GLU A 75 -0.70 15.58 5.57
C GLU A 75 0.39 14.95 4.70
N ILE A 76 0.91 13.78 5.10
CA ILE A 76 1.91 13.05 4.33
C ILE A 76 1.34 12.62 2.97
N LEU A 77 0.09 12.16 2.92
CA LEU A 77 -0.57 11.76 1.67
C LEU A 77 -0.80 12.95 0.73
N VAL A 78 -1.25 14.08 1.27
CA VAL A 78 -1.43 15.32 0.50
C VAL A 78 -0.09 15.87 0.02
N ASP A 79 0.96 15.75 0.82
CA ASP A 79 2.30 16.17 0.41
C ASP A 79 2.86 15.27 -0.69
N LEU A 80 2.54 13.98 -0.68
CA LEU A 80 2.86 13.08 -1.80
C LEU A 80 2.15 13.50 -3.10
N THR A 81 0.93 14.05 -3.07
CA THR A 81 0.26 14.45 -4.33
C THR A 81 0.95 15.59 -5.05
N ARG A 82 1.71 16.44 -4.33
CA ARG A 82 2.41 17.61 -4.88
C ARG A 82 3.65 17.25 -5.70
N ASN A 83 4.23 16.08 -5.47
CA ASN A 83 5.52 15.68 -6.05
C ASN A 83 5.36 14.74 -7.26
N GLU A 84 4.26 14.87 -8.02
CA GLU A 84 3.96 14.00 -9.17
C GLU A 84 4.04 12.50 -8.84
N THR A 85 3.78 12.09 -7.60
CA THR A 85 3.95 10.69 -7.11
C THR A 85 2.90 9.71 -7.66
N GLY A 86 2.06 10.15 -8.59
CA GLY A 86 0.98 9.35 -9.16
C GLY A 86 -0.20 9.17 -8.20
N ILE A 87 -0.13 9.78 -7.02
CA ILE A 87 -1.22 9.93 -6.07
C ILE A 87 -1.90 11.26 -6.36
N ASP A 88 -3.16 11.20 -6.81
CA ASP A 88 -4.03 12.36 -7.00
C ASP A 88 -5.00 12.50 -5.80
N LEU A 89 -5.79 13.58 -5.77
CA LEU A 89 -6.78 13.79 -4.70
C LEU A 89 -7.82 12.67 -4.62
N ASP A 90 -8.20 12.10 -5.76
CA ASP A 90 -9.12 10.95 -5.82
C ASP A 90 -8.51 9.71 -5.16
N SER A 91 -7.21 9.49 -5.35
CA SER A 91 -6.45 8.42 -4.71
C SER A 91 -6.38 8.64 -3.20
N VAL A 92 -6.12 9.88 -2.75
CA VAL A 92 -6.14 10.22 -1.32
C VAL A 92 -7.52 9.95 -0.71
N SER A 93 -8.59 10.36 -1.39
CA SER A 93 -9.98 10.11 -0.97
C SER A 93 -10.28 8.61 -0.86
N LEU A 94 -9.85 7.81 -1.85
CA LEU A 94 -9.96 6.35 -1.80
C LEU A 94 -9.21 5.76 -0.61
N ILE A 95 -7.95 6.15 -0.41
CA ILE A 95 -7.10 5.66 0.69
C ILE A 95 -7.75 5.95 2.04
N GLN A 96 -8.23 7.18 2.27
CA GLN A 96 -8.89 7.55 3.53
C GLN A 96 -10.21 6.80 3.71
N SER A 97 -10.99 6.62 2.65
CA SER A 97 -12.24 5.87 2.70
C SER A 97 -12.00 4.40 3.05
N VAL A 98 -11.04 3.75 2.41
CA VAL A 98 -10.67 2.35 2.70
C VAL A 98 -10.14 2.23 4.13
N LYS A 99 -9.27 3.15 4.57
CA LYS A 99 -8.77 3.18 5.95
C LYS A 99 -9.89 3.34 6.96
N TYR A 100 -10.84 4.24 6.70
CA TYR A 100 -12.00 4.43 7.57
C TYR A 100 -12.84 3.16 7.66
N LEU A 101 -13.22 2.57 6.52
CA LEU A 101 -14.03 1.35 6.47
C LEU A 101 -13.31 0.15 7.11
N ALA A 102 -12.01 0.02 6.91
CA ALA A 102 -11.17 -1.01 7.53
C ALA A 102 -11.11 -0.87 9.05
N ASN A 103 -11.16 0.35 9.60
CA ASN A 103 -11.15 0.59 11.05
C ASN A 103 -12.54 0.79 11.67
N TYR A 104 -13.60 0.80 10.85
CA TYR A 104 -14.96 1.00 11.34
C TYR A 104 -15.39 -0.12 12.31
N PRO A 105 -15.78 0.19 13.56
CA PRO A 105 -15.95 -0.82 14.61
C PRO A 105 -17.18 -1.71 14.40
N ASN A 106 -18.22 -1.17 13.77
CA ASN A 106 -19.47 -1.90 13.60
C ASN A 106 -19.43 -2.78 12.34
N GLN A 107 -19.19 -4.08 12.56
CA GLN A 107 -19.12 -5.08 11.50
C GLN A 107 -20.48 -5.29 10.80
N THR A 108 -21.62 -5.17 11.50
CA THR A 108 -22.93 -5.47 10.93
C THR A 108 -23.34 -4.46 9.86
N SER A 109 -22.99 -3.19 10.02
CA SER A 109 -23.22 -2.17 8.98
C SER A 109 -22.44 -2.45 7.70
N LEU A 110 -21.24 -3.05 7.81
CA LEU A 110 -20.43 -3.43 6.65
C LEU A 110 -20.90 -4.72 6.00
N GLN A 111 -21.55 -5.63 6.73
CA GLN A 111 -22.16 -6.84 6.17
C GLN A 111 -23.27 -6.51 5.15
N ASN A 112 -23.92 -5.35 5.30
CA ASN A 112 -24.92 -4.86 4.36
C ASN A 112 -24.31 -4.21 3.10
N MET A 113 -22.98 -4.11 3.00
CA MET A 113 -22.33 -3.61 1.79
C MET A 113 -22.59 -4.59 0.64
N GLY A 114 -23.20 -4.10 -0.45
CA GLY A 114 -23.47 -4.93 -1.62
C GLY A 114 -22.17 -5.45 -2.25
N PHE A 115 -22.19 -6.71 -2.69
CA PHE A 115 -21.04 -7.37 -3.33
C PHE A 115 -20.42 -6.52 -4.45
N ALA A 116 -21.25 -5.97 -5.35
CA ALA A 116 -20.79 -5.12 -6.44
C ALA A 116 -20.09 -3.82 -5.97
N GLN A 117 -20.55 -3.25 -4.85
CA GLN A 117 -19.91 -2.08 -4.26
C GLN A 117 -18.55 -2.45 -3.68
N LEU A 118 -18.47 -3.55 -2.93
CA LEU A 118 -17.22 -4.05 -2.38
C LEU A 118 -16.21 -4.36 -3.49
N GLN A 119 -16.62 -5.09 -4.53
CA GLN A 119 -15.77 -5.41 -5.67
C GLN A 119 -15.27 -4.17 -6.38
N ARG A 120 -16.11 -3.13 -6.52
CA ARG A 120 -15.70 -1.84 -7.09
C ARG A 120 -14.62 -1.16 -6.24
N ILE A 121 -14.74 -1.20 -4.91
CA ILE A 121 -13.72 -0.65 -4.01
C ILE A 121 -12.40 -1.42 -4.18
N ILE A 122 -12.44 -2.76 -4.13
CA ILE A 122 -11.25 -3.61 -4.28
C ILE A 122 -10.58 -3.36 -5.62
N ARG A 123 -11.35 -3.24 -6.71
CA ARG A 123 -10.81 -2.94 -8.04
C ARG A 123 -10.12 -1.58 -8.10
N ARG A 124 -10.69 -0.54 -7.51
CA ARG A 124 -10.03 0.77 -7.43
C ARG A 124 -8.74 0.73 -6.61
N VAL A 125 -8.70 -0.10 -5.56
CA VAL A 125 -7.47 -0.31 -4.78
C VAL A 125 -6.41 -1.01 -5.63
N ASP A 126 -6.79 -2.09 -6.32
CA ASP A 126 -5.93 -2.85 -7.22
C ASP A 126 -5.33 -1.96 -8.33
N GLU A 127 -6.17 -1.17 -9.00
CA GLU A 127 -5.75 -0.20 -10.03
C GLU A 127 -4.77 0.84 -9.48
N LEU A 128 -4.99 1.33 -8.26
CA LEU A 128 -4.07 2.26 -7.60
C LEU A 128 -2.73 1.59 -7.28
N LEU A 129 -2.72 0.35 -6.80
CA LEU A 129 -1.49 -0.41 -6.54
C LEU A 129 -0.69 -0.65 -7.83
N CYS A 130 -1.36 -0.98 -8.93
CA CYS A 130 -0.74 -1.06 -10.27
C CYS A 130 -0.10 0.27 -10.69
N ARG A 131 -0.76 1.40 -10.43
CA ARG A 131 -0.21 2.74 -10.74
C ARG A 131 1.00 3.11 -9.88
N LEU A 132 1.00 2.73 -8.60
CA LEU A 132 2.07 3.09 -7.65
C LEU A 132 3.29 2.18 -7.77
N SER A 133 3.11 0.91 -8.11
CA SER A 133 4.17 -0.08 -8.08
C SER A 133 5.40 0.25 -8.95
N PRO A 134 5.28 0.76 -10.19
CA PRO A 134 6.43 1.13 -11.01
C PRO A 134 7.34 2.20 -10.38
N ARG A 135 6.84 2.95 -9.39
CA ARG A 135 7.61 3.97 -8.69
C ARG A 135 8.50 3.37 -7.63
N VAL A 136 8.07 2.27 -7.02
CA VAL A 136 8.80 1.58 -5.95
C VAL A 136 9.95 0.75 -6.53
N THR A 137 9.70 0.03 -7.63
CA THR A 137 10.69 -0.86 -8.25
C THR A 137 10.69 -0.75 -9.77
N ASN A 138 11.91 -0.72 -10.32
CA ASN A 138 12.14 -0.81 -11.76
C ASN A 138 12.09 -2.26 -12.26
N SER A 139 12.16 -3.24 -11.36
CA SER A 139 12.09 -4.66 -11.70
C SER A 139 10.66 -5.07 -12.00
N LEU A 140 10.40 -5.56 -13.21
CA LEU A 140 9.07 -6.00 -13.62
C LEU A 140 8.55 -7.18 -12.77
N THR A 141 9.44 -8.04 -12.28
CA THR A 141 9.08 -9.24 -11.50
C THR A 141 8.72 -8.92 -10.05
N GLU A 142 9.12 -7.75 -9.56
CA GLU A 142 8.82 -7.27 -8.21
C GLU A 142 7.64 -6.29 -8.19
N ARG A 143 7.07 -5.97 -9.36
CA ARG A 143 5.92 -5.10 -9.47
C ARG A 143 4.65 -5.82 -9.04
N TYR A 144 3.77 -5.04 -8.43
CA TYR A 144 2.40 -5.43 -8.18
C TYR A 144 1.72 -5.79 -9.49
N SER A 145 1.09 -6.95 -9.50
CA SER A 145 0.28 -7.48 -10.59
C SER A 145 -1.18 -7.50 -10.15
N SER A 146 -2.06 -7.04 -11.05
CA SER A 146 -3.49 -6.99 -10.80
C SER A 146 -4.03 -8.37 -10.40
N ILE A 147 -4.98 -8.39 -9.45
CA ILE A 147 -5.71 -9.61 -9.05
C ILE A 147 -7.02 -9.82 -9.85
N PHE A 148 -7.26 -8.99 -10.88
CA PHE A 148 -8.47 -9.02 -11.72
C PHE A 148 -8.19 -9.37 -13.18
#